data_AF-A0A0C2G0C2-F1
#
_entry.id   AF-A0A0C2G0C2-F1
#
_cell.length_a   1.000
_cell.length_b   1.000
_cell.length_c   1.000
_cell.angle_alpha   90.00
_cell.angle_beta   90.00
_cell.angle_gamma   90.00
#
_symmetry.space_group_name_H-M   'P 1'
#
loop_
_entity.id
_entity.type
_entity.pdbx_description
1 polymer ?
#
loop_
_entity_poly.entity_id
_entity_poly.type
_entity_poly.pdbx_seq_one_letter_code
_entity_poly.pdbx_strand_id
1 'polypeptide(L)'
;PAAALVIAQCLARHDGIPLIPATLNECMRHVTEKSSNLLGYALLICAILKHVDRKHLLPHVTAMREAVAPHFPLKKVETDTMTRKIFIKMVQRLALVVLRPRLAAWRYRRGKRRLEENLKPTSNSLGDAAAVFRSSSNGDGLGGEAPIFDDELDDCPDEMVEWVLDCVLRALSDDHTTVRWSAAKGVGRIAARLPKELAVQVVDSILSSNFHRLAGHCSWHGGCLALAELSRRGFLLPEALDRAFPIIQQALFYEEPMGRHALGSNVRDAACYVLWAFARAYDPDELKPFVDSVATSLMCAALFDREVNLRRAASAAFQENVGRQANFPDGVALLTIADYFAVGNRWRCYTKVCVEVVRFPKYADAIIDHLLENK
;
A
#
# COMPACT_ATOMS: atom_id res chain seq x y z
N PRO A 1 1.90 -23.83 -10.35
CA PRO A 1 0.87 -22.81 -10.00
C PRO A 1 -0.52 -23.15 -10.55
N ALA A 2 -0.64 -23.56 -11.82
CA ALA A 2 -1.92 -23.96 -12.42
C ALA A 2 -2.55 -25.17 -11.69
N ALA A 3 -1.77 -26.24 -11.45
CA ALA A 3 -2.23 -27.41 -10.70
C ALA A 3 -2.79 -27.03 -9.31
N ALA A 4 -2.08 -26.20 -8.55
CA ALA A 4 -2.54 -25.74 -7.23
C ALA A 4 -3.88 -24.99 -7.30
N LEU A 5 -4.10 -24.19 -8.34
CA LEU A 5 -5.36 -23.47 -8.55
C LEU A 5 -6.50 -24.44 -8.88
N VAL A 6 -6.27 -25.38 -9.81
CA VAL A 6 -7.28 -26.37 -10.21
C VAL A 6 -7.68 -27.23 -9.02
N ILE A 7 -6.71 -27.74 -8.25
CA ILE A 7 -6.98 -28.53 -7.04
C ILE A 7 -7.82 -27.72 -6.04
N ALA A 8 -7.44 -26.47 -5.76
CA ALA A 8 -8.19 -25.63 -4.83
C ALA A 8 -9.61 -25.33 -5.30
N GLN A 9 -9.82 -25.15 -6.62
CA GLN A 9 -11.15 -24.97 -7.19
C GLN A 9 -11.99 -26.24 -7.12
N CYS A 10 -11.39 -27.41 -7.32
CA CYS A 10 -12.07 -28.69 -7.13
C CYS A 10 -12.48 -28.90 -5.66
N LEU A 11 -11.59 -28.59 -4.71
CA LEU A 11 -11.88 -28.67 -3.27
C LEU A 11 -12.98 -27.72 -2.80
N ALA A 12 -13.17 -26.59 -3.50
CA ALA A 12 -14.23 -25.64 -3.18
C ALA A 12 -15.64 -26.10 -3.61
N ARG A 13 -15.73 -27.18 -4.40
CA ARG A 13 -17.02 -27.76 -4.82
C ARG A 13 -17.58 -28.69 -3.75
N HIS A 14 -18.89 -28.93 -3.80
CA HIS A 14 -19.60 -29.77 -2.82
C HIS A 14 -18.98 -31.18 -2.67
N ASP A 15 -18.58 -31.80 -3.78
CA ASP A 15 -17.90 -33.08 -3.86
C ASP A 15 -16.45 -33.06 -3.34
N GLY A 16 -15.80 -31.89 -3.38
CA GLY A 16 -14.43 -31.69 -2.91
C GLY A 16 -14.30 -31.38 -1.43
N ILE A 17 -15.35 -30.88 -0.77
CA ILE A 17 -15.32 -30.49 0.66
C ILE A 17 -14.82 -31.61 1.58
N PRO A 18 -15.27 -32.88 1.45
CA PRO A 18 -14.79 -33.97 2.30
C PRO A 18 -13.29 -34.26 2.16
N LEU A 19 -12.66 -33.84 1.06
CA LEU A 19 -11.23 -34.08 0.78
C LEU A 19 -10.32 -32.97 1.34
N ILE A 20 -10.90 -31.87 1.84
CA ILE A 20 -10.14 -30.73 2.39
C ILE A 20 -9.22 -31.17 3.55
N PRO A 21 -9.70 -31.89 4.59
CA PRO A 21 -8.85 -32.25 5.73
C PRO A 21 -7.65 -33.10 5.32
N ALA A 22 -7.87 -34.14 4.51
CA ALA A 22 -6.81 -35.03 4.03
C ALA A 22 -5.77 -34.27 3.20
N THR A 23 -6.22 -33.40 2.28
CA THR A 23 -5.32 -32.61 1.44
C THR A 23 -4.50 -31.61 2.25
N LEU A 24 -5.13 -30.91 3.20
CA LEU A 24 -4.45 -29.95 4.07
C LEU A 24 -3.44 -30.66 4.98
N ASN A 25 -3.80 -31.79 5.58
CA ASN A 25 -2.89 -32.56 6.43
C ASN A 25 -1.61 -32.97 5.68
N GLU A 26 -1.76 -33.44 4.44
CA GLU A 26 -0.61 -33.79 3.61
C GLU A 26 0.25 -32.57 3.27
N CYS A 27 -0.37 -31.45 2.90
CA CYS A 27 0.38 -30.21 2.63
C CYS A 27 1.11 -29.71 3.88
N MET A 28 0.47 -29.74 5.04
CA MET A 28 1.05 -29.29 6.32
C MET A 28 2.24 -30.16 6.71
N ARG A 29 2.12 -31.49 6.58
CA ARG A 29 3.23 -32.43 6.81
C ARG A 29 4.46 -32.05 5.97
N HIS A 30 4.26 -31.82 4.66
CA HIS A 30 5.33 -31.42 3.75
C HIS A 30 5.94 -30.05 4.06
N VAL A 31 5.15 -29.11 4.60
CA VAL A 31 5.63 -27.81 5.05
C VAL A 31 6.46 -27.94 6.33
N THR A 32 5.99 -28.72 7.31
CA THR A 32 6.72 -28.96 8.57
C THR A 32 8.05 -29.67 8.34
N GLU A 33 8.07 -30.70 7.50
CA GLU A 33 9.26 -31.51 7.20
C GLU A 33 10.28 -30.81 6.27
N LYS A 34 9.98 -29.60 5.78
CA LYS A 34 10.83 -28.87 4.80
C LYS A 34 11.18 -29.73 3.57
N SER A 35 10.19 -30.44 3.04
CA SER A 35 10.37 -31.33 1.90
C SER A 35 10.89 -30.62 0.63
N SER A 36 11.45 -31.37 -0.31
CA SER A 36 12.01 -30.83 -1.58
C SER A 36 11.01 -30.02 -2.41
N ASN A 37 9.71 -30.28 -2.27
CA ASN A 37 8.62 -29.60 -2.96
C ASN A 37 7.89 -28.56 -2.11
N LEU A 38 8.54 -28.04 -1.05
CA LEU A 38 7.98 -27.08 -0.09
C LEU A 38 7.17 -25.95 -0.74
N LEU A 39 7.74 -25.31 -1.76
CA LEU A 39 7.09 -24.22 -2.49
C LEU A 39 5.75 -24.65 -3.13
N GLY A 40 5.68 -25.87 -3.67
CA GLY A 40 4.49 -26.41 -4.31
C GLY A 40 3.34 -26.60 -3.32
N TYR A 41 3.63 -27.20 -2.16
CA TYR A 41 2.64 -27.41 -1.10
C TYR A 41 2.21 -26.10 -0.45
N ALA A 42 3.16 -25.18 -0.17
CA ALA A 42 2.84 -23.85 0.33
C ALA A 42 1.95 -23.06 -0.66
N LEU A 43 2.20 -23.19 -1.98
CA LEU A 43 1.36 -22.62 -3.03
C LEU A 43 -0.04 -23.22 -3.05
N LEU A 44 -0.17 -24.53 -2.83
CA LEU A 44 -1.46 -25.21 -2.77
C LEU A 44 -2.27 -24.78 -1.54
N ILE A 45 -1.68 -24.74 -0.34
CA ILE A 45 -2.33 -24.17 0.85
C ILE A 45 -2.80 -22.74 0.56
N CYS A 46 -1.93 -21.93 -0.03
CA CYS A 46 -2.27 -20.59 -0.49
C CYS A 46 -3.48 -20.55 -1.44
N ALA A 47 -3.60 -21.50 -2.36
CA ALA A 47 -4.72 -21.57 -3.29
C ALA A 47 -6.00 -21.99 -2.56
N ILE A 48 -5.93 -23.01 -1.71
CA ILE A 48 -7.03 -23.50 -0.87
C ILE A 48 -7.59 -22.36 -0.01
N LEU A 49 -6.72 -21.65 0.72
CA LEU A 49 -7.11 -20.50 1.56
C LEU A 49 -7.76 -19.34 0.80
N LYS A 50 -7.58 -19.26 -0.52
CA LYS A 50 -8.21 -18.21 -1.34
C LYS A 50 -9.58 -18.64 -1.89
N HIS A 51 -9.75 -19.92 -2.19
CA HIS A 51 -10.87 -20.40 -3.02
C HIS A 51 -11.90 -21.21 -2.24
N VAL A 52 -11.50 -21.86 -1.14
CA VAL A 52 -12.42 -22.63 -0.30
C VAL A 52 -13.13 -21.69 0.69
N ASP A 53 -14.41 -21.95 0.94
CA ASP A 53 -15.20 -21.17 1.87
C ASP A 53 -14.64 -21.20 3.30
N ARG A 54 -14.68 -20.03 3.96
CA ARG A 54 -14.21 -19.81 5.33
C ARG A 54 -14.68 -20.89 6.32
N LYS A 55 -15.96 -21.29 6.26
CA LYS A 55 -16.57 -22.29 7.15
C LYS A 55 -15.82 -23.64 7.16
N HIS A 56 -15.23 -24.03 6.03
CA HIS A 56 -14.48 -25.29 5.91
C HIS A 56 -12.99 -25.14 6.24
N LEU A 57 -12.50 -23.91 6.35
CA LEU A 57 -11.10 -23.61 6.65
C LEU A 57 -10.87 -23.34 8.14
N LEU A 58 -11.84 -22.75 8.84
CA LEU A 58 -11.74 -22.39 10.26
C LEU A 58 -11.22 -23.53 11.16
N PRO A 59 -11.67 -24.79 11.02
CA PRO A 59 -11.17 -25.89 11.87
C PRO A 59 -9.67 -26.22 11.69
N HIS A 60 -9.07 -25.80 10.57
CA HIS A 60 -7.70 -26.16 10.20
C HIS A 60 -6.70 -25.02 10.42
N VAL A 61 -7.15 -23.84 10.81
CA VAL A 61 -6.29 -22.65 10.86
C VAL A 61 -5.15 -22.80 11.87
N THR A 62 -5.45 -23.32 13.07
CA THR A 62 -4.44 -23.56 14.12
C THR A 62 -3.36 -24.54 13.65
N ALA A 63 -3.75 -25.67 13.06
CA ALA A 63 -2.80 -26.64 12.51
C ALA A 63 -1.95 -26.05 11.37
N MET A 64 -2.54 -25.23 10.50
CA MET A 64 -1.80 -24.55 9.43
C MET A 64 -0.81 -23.52 9.99
N ARG A 65 -1.18 -22.80 11.07
CA ARG A 65 -0.28 -21.89 11.79
C ARG A 65 0.90 -22.67 12.37
N GLU A 66 0.65 -23.77 13.07
CA GLU A 66 1.70 -24.61 13.67
C GLU A 66 2.67 -25.17 12.62
N ALA A 67 2.16 -25.58 11.46
CA ALA A 67 2.99 -26.09 10.37
C ALA A 67 3.93 -25.01 9.77
N VAL A 68 3.46 -23.77 9.65
CA VAL A 68 4.25 -22.68 9.06
C VAL A 68 5.11 -21.92 10.07
N ALA A 69 4.72 -21.86 11.34
CA ALA A 69 5.40 -21.08 12.36
C ALA A 69 6.93 -21.32 12.45
N PRO A 70 7.45 -22.57 12.32
CA PRO A 70 8.89 -22.85 12.34
C PRO A 70 9.69 -22.22 11.19
N HIS A 71 9.03 -21.73 10.14
CA HIS A 71 9.67 -21.02 9.01
C HIS A 71 9.85 -19.52 9.29
N PHE A 72 9.32 -19.02 10.40
CA PHE A 72 9.43 -17.64 10.83
C PHE A 72 10.38 -17.49 12.05
N PRO A 73 11.18 -16.42 12.14
CA PRO A 73 11.36 -15.38 11.11
C PRO A 73 12.00 -15.95 9.84
N LEU A 74 11.66 -15.36 8.68
CA LEU A 74 12.13 -15.85 7.39
C LEU A 74 13.66 -15.77 7.31
N LYS A 75 14.30 -16.93 7.16
CA LYS A 75 15.75 -17.02 7.05
C LYS A 75 16.21 -16.87 5.60
N LYS A 76 16.80 -15.72 5.28
CA LYS A 76 17.23 -15.32 3.94
C LYS A 76 18.22 -16.30 3.29
N VAL A 77 19.12 -16.89 4.10
CA VAL A 77 20.15 -17.84 3.63
C VAL A 77 19.57 -19.21 3.30
N GLU A 78 18.55 -19.64 4.04
CA GLU A 78 17.98 -21.00 3.94
C GLU A 78 16.80 -21.07 2.97
N THR A 79 16.12 -19.94 2.70
CA THR A 79 14.85 -19.93 1.97
C THR A 79 14.92 -19.01 0.76
N ASP A 80 14.63 -19.56 -0.43
CA ASP A 80 14.59 -18.78 -1.67
C ASP A 80 13.49 -17.70 -1.63
N THR A 81 13.69 -16.66 -2.43
CA THR A 81 12.80 -15.49 -2.52
C THR A 81 11.35 -15.84 -2.81
N MET A 82 11.10 -16.82 -3.68
CA MET A 82 9.73 -17.18 -4.06
C MET A 82 9.04 -17.89 -2.90
N THR A 83 9.72 -18.80 -2.20
CA THR A 83 9.20 -19.46 -1.00
C THR A 83 8.89 -18.44 0.11
N ARG A 84 9.82 -17.50 0.38
CA ARG A 84 9.57 -16.39 1.34
C ARG A 84 8.30 -15.60 0.98
N LYS A 85 8.16 -15.19 -0.28
CA LYS A 85 6.96 -14.49 -0.78
C LYS A 85 5.69 -15.31 -0.58
N ILE A 86 5.72 -16.61 -0.83
CA ILE A 86 4.57 -17.49 -0.68
C ILE A 86 4.21 -17.71 0.80
N PHE A 87 5.18 -17.86 1.70
CA PHE A 87 4.90 -17.92 3.13
C PHE A 87 4.26 -16.64 3.65
N ILE A 88 4.75 -15.46 3.24
CA ILE A 88 4.09 -14.18 3.55
C ILE A 88 2.66 -14.15 3.03
N LYS A 89 2.42 -14.62 1.81
CA LYS A 89 1.07 -14.70 1.25
C LYS A 89 0.18 -15.72 2.00
N MET A 90 0.76 -16.78 2.54
CA MET A 90 0.05 -17.82 3.29
C MET A 90 -0.42 -17.29 4.64
N VAL A 91 0.48 -16.71 5.44
CA VAL A 91 0.14 -16.15 6.77
C VAL A 91 -0.89 -15.02 6.66
N GLN A 92 -0.77 -14.16 5.63
CA GLN A 92 -1.80 -13.15 5.34
C GLN A 92 -3.17 -13.77 5.14
N ARG A 93 -3.24 -14.88 4.40
CA ARG A 93 -4.52 -15.53 4.12
C ARG A 93 -5.08 -16.25 5.34
N LEU A 94 -4.24 -16.81 6.21
CA LEU A 94 -4.68 -17.35 7.50
C LEU A 94 -5.37 -16.26 8.32
N ALA A 95 -4.76 -15.08 8.46
CA ALA A 95 -5.41 -13.94 9.13
C ALA A 95 -6.72 -13.54 8.47
N LEU A 96 -6.82 -13.59 7.13
CA LEU A 96 -8.06 -13.31 6.40
C LEU A 96 -9.10 -14.46 6.46
N VAL A 97 -8.75 -15.65 6.95
CA VAL A 97 -9.74 -16.67 7.29
C VAL A 97 -10.30 -16.40 8.68
N VAL A 98 -9.46 -16.01 9.64
CA VAL A 98 -9.89 -15.65 11.00
C VAL A 98 -10.74 -14.37 10.97
N LEU A 99 -10.20 -13.29 10.43
CA LEU A 99 -10.86 -12.00 10.33
C LEU A 99 -12.02 -12.06 9.34
N ARG A 100 -13.26 -11.86 9.82
CA ARG A 100 -14.44 -11.84 8.96
C ARG A 100 -14.31 -10.73 7.89
N PRO A 101 -14.75 -10.98 6.64
CA PRO A 101 -14.86 -9.91 5.66
C PRO A 101 -15.77 -8.80 6.21
N ARG A 102 -15.21 -7.59 6.40
CA ARG A 102 -15.94 -6.40 6.83
C ARG A 102 -15.55 -5.21 5.97
N LEU A 103 -16.44 -4.23 5.90
CA LEU A 103 -16.15 -2.93 5.31
C LEU A 103 -16.02 -1.92 6.45
N ALA A 104 -14.78 -1.57 6.80
CA ALA A 104 -14.50 -0.64 7.88
C ALA A 104 -15.25 0.69 7.68
N ALA A 105 -16.16 1.01 8.60
CA ALA A 105 -16.92 2.26 8.59
C ALA A 105 -15.98 3.46 8.80
N TRP A 106 -15.02 3.31 9.72
CA TRP A 106 -14.01 4.29 10.10
C TRP A 106 -12.99 4.64 8.99
N ARG A 107 -12.94 3.87 7.89
CA ARG A 107 -11.97 4.11 6.81
C ARG A 107 -12.20 5.50 6.20
N TYR A 108 -11.12 6.19 5.86
CA TYR A 108 -11.20 7.46 5.15
C TYR A 108 -11.83 7.26 3.76
N ARG A 109 -12.81 8.10 3.43
CA ARG A 109 -13.49 8.11 2.14
C ARG A 109 -13.43 9.50 1.55
N ARG A 110 -12.69 9.65 0.45
CA ARG A 110 -12.71 10.85 -0.37
C ARG A 110 -14.14 11.09 -0.87
N GLY A 111 -14.79 12.13 -0.37
CA GLY A 111 -16.25 12.27 -0.28
C GLY A 111 -17.02 12.50 -1.59
N LYS A 112 -16.48 12.15 -2.77
CA LYS A 112 -17.08 12.50 -4.07
C LYS A 112 -17.02 11.40 -5.13
N ARG A 113 -17.05 10.13 -4.71
CA ARG A 113 -17.02 8.97 -5.63
C ARG A 113 -18.39 8.38 -5.97
N ARG A 114 -19.48 8.96 -5.44
CA ARG A 114 -20.82 8.61 -5.90
C ARG A 114 -21.08 9.39 -7.18
N LEU A 115 -21.11 8.69 -8.30
CA LEU A 115 -21.52 9.24 -9.60
C LEU A 115 -22.89 9.95 -9.47
N GLU A 116 -23.75 9.42 -8.60
CA GLU A 116 -25.06 9.97 -8.21
C GLU A 116 -25.01 11.42 -7.71
N GLU A 117 -23.98 11.82 -6.96
CA GLU A 117 -23.83 13.21 -6.48
C GLU A 117 -23.31 14.15 -7.57
N ASN A 118 -22.55 13.61 -8.54
CA ASN A 118 -22.07 14.35 -9.71
C ASN A 118 -23.13 14.42 -10.84
N LEU A 119 -24.14 13.54 -10.80
CA LEU A 119 -25.25 13.47 -11.76
C LEU A 119 -26.51 14.20 -11.27
N LYS A 120 -26.56 14.64 -10.00
CA LYS A 120 -27.60 15.56 -9.55
C LYS A 120 -27.41 16.87 -10.31
N PRO A 121 -28.38 17.30 -11.15
CA PRO A 121 -28.28 18.59 -11.79
C PRO A 121 -28.18 19.65 -10.70
N THR A 122 -27.14 20.48 -10.75
CA THR A 122 -27.03 21.68 -9.94
C THR A 122 -28.18 22.60 -10.37
N SER A 123 -29.36 22.45 -9.76
CA SER A 123 -30.45 23.40 -9.90
C SER A 123 -30.06 24.67 -9.18
N ASN A 124 -29.33 25.54 -9.88
CA ASN A 124 -29.51 26.97 -9.69
C ASN A 124 -30.97 27.28 -10.03
N SER A 125 -31.85 27.33 -9.02
CA SER A 125 -33.04 28.18 -8.94
C SER A 125 -33.80 27.91 -7.62
N LEU A 126 -33.80 28.93 -6.76
CA LEU A 126 -34.86 29.41 -5.85
C LEU A 126 -35.99 28.45 -5.43
N GLY A 127 -36.17 28.31 -4.11
CA GLY A 127 -37.51 28.24 -3.51
C GLY A 127 -37.94 26.92 -2.86
N ASP A 128 -38.07 27.02 -1.53
CA ASP A 128 -39.12 26.44 -0.68
C ASP A 128 -38.99 25.04 -0.04
N ALA A 129 -39.47 25.02 1.20
CA ALA A 129 -39.36 23.97 2.19
C ALA A 129 -40.45 22.89 2.09
N ALA A 130 -40.13 21.71 2.64
CA ALA A 130 -41.00 20.75 3.33
C ALA A 130 -40.91 19.30 2.82
N ALA A 131 -40.28 18.48 3.67
CA ALA A 131 -40.76 17.21 4.23
C ALA A 131 -41.13 15.98 3.35
N VAL A 132 -40.74 14.84 3.92
CA VAL A 132 -41.34 13.48 3.84
C VAL A 132 -40.74 12.47 2.85
N PHE A 133 -39.85 11.64 3.39
CA PHE A 133 -39.95 10.16 3.44
C PHE A 133 -40.67 9.44 2.28
N ARG A 134 -39.92 8.66 1.48
CA ARG A 134 -40.03 7.18 1.41
C ARG A 134 -39.10 6.55 0.36
N SER A 135 -38.38 5.53 0.85
CA SER A 135 -37.98 4.23 0.30
C SER A 135 -37.91 3.94 -1.21
N SER A 136 -37.04 2.93 -1.46
CA SER A 136 -36.93 2.03 -2.62
C SER A 136 -35.81 2.40 -3.59
N SER A 137 -34.59 1.87 -3.39
CA SER A 137 -34.10 0.50 -3.69
C SER A 137 -33.73 0.28 -5.16
N ASN A 138 -32.52 -0.26 -5.36
CA ASN A 138 -31.90 -0.80 -6.57
C ASN A 138 -31.14 0.24 -7.40
N GLY A 139 -29.83 0.18 -7.58
CA GLY A 139 -28.81 -0.83 -7.26
C GLY A 139 -27.79 -0.79 -8.39
N ASP A 140 -26.50 -0.54 -8.11
CA ASP A 140 -25.46 -0.79 -9.11
C ASP A 140 -24.02 -0.89 -8.58
N GLY A 141 -23.32 -1.95 -9.03
CA GLY A 141 -22.15 -1.72 -9.88
C GLY A 141 -20.76 -1.57 -9.27
N LEU A 142 -20.56 -1.77 -7.96
CA LEU A 142 -19.32 -2.25 -7.30
C LEU A 142 -19.59 -2.62 -5.82
N GLY A 143 -20.88 -2.78 -5.49
CA GLY A 143 -21.39 -2.92 -4.14
C GLY A 143 -21.68 -4.38 -3.83
N GLY A 144 -20.77 -5.02 -3.10
CA GLY A 144 -21.27 -5.83 -2.00
C GLY A 144 -21.72 -4.84 -0.95
N GLU A 145 -23.03 -4.67 -0.73
CA GLU A 145 -23.56 -4.22 0.55
C GLU A 145 -23.14 -5.25 1.60
N ALA A 146 -21.88 -5.18 2.03
CA ALA A 146 -21.45 -5.90 3.20
C ALA A 146 -22.16 -5.23 4.38
N PRO A 147 -22.82 -5.99 5.27
CA PRO A 147 -23.44 -5.42 6.45
C PRO A 147 -22.43 -4.57 7.19
N ILE A 148 -22.82 -3.34 7.55
CA ILE A 148 -22.09 -2.56 8.54
C ILE A 148 -22.32 -3.34 9.84
N PHE A 149 -21.37 -4.19 10.20
CA PHE A 149 -21.40 -4.89 11.48
C PHE A 149 -20.99 -3.89 12.55
N ASP A 150 -21.85 -3.75 13.56
CA ASP A 150 -21.65 -2.91 14.73
C ASP A 150 -20.32 -3.26 15.42
N ASP A 151 -19.57 -2.22 15.81
CA ASP A 151 -18.14 -2.28 16.16
C ASP A 151 -17.86 -2.89 17.56
N GLU A 152 -18.88 -3.26 18.35
CA GLU A 152 -18.72 -3.42 19.81
C GLU A 152 -18.60 -4.87 20.35
N LEU A 153 -18.59 -5.93 19.52
CA LEU A 153 -18.72 -7.32 20.03
C LEU A 153 -17.71 -8.39 19.54
N ASP A 154 -16.60 -8.04 18.88
CA ASP A 154 -15.57 -9.03 18.44
C ASP A 154 -14.16 -8.54 18.82
N ASP A 155 -14.02 -8.15 20.09
CA ASP A 155 -13.05 -7.16 20.59
C ASP A 155 -11.70 -7.73 21.09
N CYS A 156 -11.19 -8.78 20.44
CA CYS A 156 -9.78 -9.17 20.63
C CYS A 156 -9.21 -9.80 19.36
N PRO A 157 -8.12 -9.26 18.79
CA PRO A 157 -7.41 -9.98 17.75
C PRO A 157 -6.90 -11.28 18.36
N ASP A 158 -7.38 -12.40 17.82
CA ASP A 158 -6.83 -13.74 18.02
C ASP A 158 -5.28 -13.64 18.04
N GLU A 159 -4.61 -14.31 19.00
CA GLU A 159 -3.14 -14.41 19.10
C GLU A 159 -2.50 -14.70 17.74
N MET A 160 -3.23 -15.39 16.88
CA MET A 160 -2.89 -15.62 15.49
C MET A 160 -2.77 -14.36 14.64
N VAL A 161 -3.70 -13.42 14.72
CA VAL A 161 -3.68 -12.16 13.95
C VAL A 161 -2.48 -11.31 14.34
N GLU A 162 -2.18 -11.21 15.63
CA GLU A 162 -0.99 -10.52 16.13
C GLU A 162 0.30 -11.16 15.59
N TRP A 163 0.39 -12.49 15.67
CA TRP A 163 1.51 -13.25 15.11
C TRP A 163 1.66 -13.04 13.59
N VAL A 164 0.56 -13.02 12.84
CA VAL A 164 0.59 -12.74 11.39
C VAL A 164 1.04 -11.30 11.12
N LEU A 165 0.54 -10.32 11.87
CA LEU A 165 0.94 -8.92 11.73
C LEU A 165 2.45 -8.78 11.96
N ASP A 166 2.98 -9.39 13.01
CA ASP A 166 4.40 -9.41 13.31
C ASP A 166 5.24 -10.03 12.16
N CYS A 167 4.79 -11.16 11.61
CA CYS A 167 5.42 -11.78 10.44
C CYS A 167 5.43 -10.86 9.20
N VAL A 168 4.30 -10.20 8.93
CA VAL A 168 4.13 -9.34 7.75
C VAL A 168 4.90 -8.03 7.92
N LEU A 169 4.90 -7.41 9.10
CA LEU A 169 5.62 -6.17 9.39
C LEU A 169 7.13 -6.37 9.27
N ARG A 170 7.69 -7.47 9.82
CA ARG A 170 9.12 -7.78 9.62
C ARG A 170 9.49 -8.01 8.15
N ALA A 171 8.58 -8.58 7.36
CA ALA A 171 8.80 -8.82 5.94
C ALA A 171 8.76 -7.56 5.06
N LEU A 172 8.35 -6.40 5.60
CA LEU A 172 8.56 -5.11 4.94
C LEU A 172 10.05 -4.77 4.79
N SER A 173 10.91 -5.39 5.60
CA SER A 173 12.37 -5.19 5.56
C SER A 173 13.12 -6.34 4.88
N ASP A 174 12.43 -7.20 4.12
CA ASP A 174 13.07 -8.24 3.30
C ASP A 174 14.00 -7.62 2.25
N ASP A 175 15.09 -8.30 1.92
CA ASP A 175 16.05 -7.90 0.91
C ASP A 175 15.41 -7.80 -0.49
N HIS A 176 14.40 -8.63 -0.75
CA HIS A 176 13.78 -8.70 -2.06
C HIS A 176 12.47 -7.91 -2.16
N THR A 177 12.35 -7.07 -3.20
CA THR A 177 11.18 -6.21 -3.43
C THR A 177 9.88 -6.98 -3.55
N THR A 178 9.87 -8.16 -4.17
CA THR A 178 8.63 -8.96 -4.34
C THR A 178 8.08 -9.48 -3.02
N VAL A 179 8.93 -9.72 -2.01
CA VAL A 179 8.52 -10.12 -0.66
C VAL A 179 7.95 -8.90 0.07
N ARG A 180 8.67 -7.76 0.04
CA ARG A 180 8.20 -6.48 0.62
C ARG A 180 6.86 -6.03 0.05
N TRP A 181 6.67 -6.14 -1.26
CA TRP A 181 5.41 -5.83 -1.93
C TRP A 181 4.28 -6.79 -1.53
N SER A 182 4.59 -8.08 -1.36
CA SER A 182 3.63 -9.05 -0.81
C SER A 182 3.22 -8.65 0.60
N ALA A 183 4.20 -8.29 1.45
CA ALA A 183 3.99 -7.84 2.82
C ALA A 183 3.12 -6.57 2.89
N ALA A 184 3.46 -5.52 2.14
CA ALA A 184 2.68 -4.27 2.08
C ALA A 184 1.21 -4.50 1.68
N LYS A 185 0.97 -5.38 0.68
CA LYS A 185 -0.40 -5.80 0.32
C LYS A 185 -1.10 -6.57 1.44
N GLY A 186 -0.35 -7.34 2.21
CA GLY A 186 -0.82 -8.03 3.41
C GLY A 186 -1.30 -7.05 4.46
N VAL A 187 -0.44 -6.10 4.85
CA VAL A 187 -0.76 -5.01 5.78
C VAL A 187 -2.07 -4.34 5.38
N GLY A 188 -2.16 -3.86 4.14
CA GLY A 188 -3.37 -3.16 3.67
C GLY A 188 -4.64 -4.04 3.60
N ARG A 189 -4.51 -5.37 3.51
CA ARG A 189 -5.67 -6.29 3.53
C ARG A 189 -6.09 -6.67 4.94
N ILE A 190 -5.14 -6.84 5.85
CA ILE A 190 -5.40 -7.17 7.25
C ILE A 190 -5.98 -5.93 7.93
N ALA A 191 -5.36 -4.75 7.77
CA ALA A 191 -5.86 -3.48 8.30
C ALA A 191 -7.31 -3.19 7.87
N ALA A 192 -7.72 -3.63 6.68
CA ALA A 192 -9.10 -3.50 6.20
C ALA A 192 -10.16 -4.19 7.07
N ARG A 193 -9.73 -5.14 7.90
CA ARG A 193 -10.60 -5.97 8.73
C ARG A 193 -10.37 -5.78 10.23
N LEU A 194 -9.44 -4.90 10.60
CA LEU A 194 -9.18 -4.56 11.98
C LEU A 194 -10.15 -3.45 12.46
N PRO A 195 -10.45 -3.40 13.77
CA PRO A 195 -10.91 -2.19 14.45
C PRO A 195 -9.98 -1.00 14.19
N LYS A 196 -10.51 0.21 14.33
CA LYS A 196 -9.81 1.46 14.03
C LYS A 196 -8.51 1.57 14.82
N GLU A 197 -8.58 1.26 16.11
CA GLU A 197 -7.50 1.39 17.10
C GLU A 197 -6.30 0.54 16.69
N LEU A 198 -6.55 -0.72 16.32
CA LEU A 198 -5.50 -1.65 15.88
C LEU A 198 -4.94 -1.27 14.51
N ALA A 199 -5.78 -0.78 13.58
CA ALA A 199 -5.29 -0.30 12.30
C ALA A 199 -4.37 0.93 12.45
N VAL A 200 -4.69 1.83 13.38
CA VAL A 200 -3.82 2.97 13.74
C VAL A 200 -2.51 2.48 14.35
N GLN A 201 -2.54 1.50 15.26
CA GLN A 201 -1.31 0.90 15.82
C GLN A 201 -0.41 0.26 14.74
N VAL A 202 -1.00 -0.36 13.72
CA VAL A 202 -0.24 -0.89 12.57
C VAL A 202 0.46 0.24 11.81
N VAL A 203 -0.22 1.37 11.58
CA VAL A 203 0.39 2.56 10.97
C VAL A 203 1.53 3.09 11.84
N ASP A 204 1.31 3.21 13.15
CA ASP A 204 2.32 3.71 14.10
C ASP A 204 3.54 2.79 14.15
N SER A 205 3.34 1.47 14.10
CA SER A 205 4.42 0.50 14.02
C SER A 205 5.26 0.68 12.75
N ILE A 206 4.62 0.92 11.60
CA ILE A 206 5.33 1.17 10.33
C ILE A 206 6.11 2.49 10.40
N LEU A 207 5.48 3.57 10.87
CA LEU A 207 6.13 4.88 10.99
C LEU A 207 7.33 4.85 11.94
N SER A 208 7.24 4.11 13.05
CA SER A 208 8.31 4.02 14.05
C SER A 208 9.43 3.04 13.68
N SER A 209 9.08 1.87 13.12
CA SER A 209 10.06 0.81 12.86
C SER A 209 10.68 0.93 11.47
N ASN A 210 9.88 1.09 10.41
CA ASN A 210 10.39 0.99 9.04
C ASN A 210 11.24 2.19 8.64
N PHE A 211 10.88 3.36 9.16
CA PHE A 211 11.54 4.65 8.92
C PHE A 211 12.45 5.07 10.07
N HIS A 212 12.82 4.14 10.95
CA HIS A 212 13.79 4.41 11.99
C HIS A 212 15.13 4.84 11.37
N ARG A 213 15.87 5.72 12.05
CA ARG A 213 17.17 6.25 11.55
C ARG A 213 18.22 5.17 11.33
N LEU A 214 18.12 4.06 12.06
CA LEU A 214 19.02 2.90 11.92
C LEU A 214 18.52 1.86 10.90
N ALA A 215 17.35 2.08 10.29
CA ALA A 215 16.80 1.18 9.30
C ALA A 215 17.40 1.49 7.92
N GLY A 216 17.92 0.47 7.23
CA GLY A 216 18.48 0.62 5.88
C GLY A 216 17.41 0.79 4.79
N HIS A 217 17.85 1.04 3.55
CA HIS A 217 16.99 1.30 2.39
C HIS A 217 15.93 0.21 2.17
N CYS A 218 16.20 -1.03 2.56
CA CYS A 218 15.23 -2.12 2.42
C CYS A 218 13.94 -1.86 3.18
N SER A 219 14.10 -1.41 4.43
CA SER A 219 13.02 -1.13 5.37
C SER A 219 12.24 0.12 4.97
N TRP A 220 12.95 1.21 4.64
CA TRP A 220 12.34 2.47 4.18
C TRP A 220 11.47 2.26 2.95
N HIS A 221 11.97 1.51 1.97
CA HIS A 221 11.21 1.17 0.77
C HIS A 221 9.97 0.33 1.11
N GLY A 222 10.07 -0.68 1.99
CA GLY A 222 8.92 -1.46 2.43
C GLY A 222 7.86 -0.62 3.15
N GLY A 223 8.30 0.29 4.02
CA GLY A 223 7.43 1.27 4.68
C GLY A 223 6.69 2.14 3.67
N CYS A 224 7.37 2.67 2.65
CA CYS A 224 6.73 3.46 1.58
C CYS A 224 5.66 2.64 0.86
N LEU A 225 5.95 1.39 0.49
CA LEU A 225 4.97 0.51 -0.15
C LEU A 225 3.74 0.26 0.74
N ALA A 226 3.96 0.09 2.05
CA ALA A 226 2.87 -0.12 3.01
C ALA A 226 2.00 1.14 3.16
N LEU A 227 2.59 2.33 3.29
CA LEU A 227 1.85 3.60 3.35
C LEU A 227 1.05 3.86 2.05
N ALA A 228 1.60 3.52 0.89
CA ALA A 228 0.87 3.61 -0.38
C ALA A 228 -0.29 2.59 -0.49
N GLU A 229 -0.15 1.38 0.06
CA GLU A 229 -1.26 0.41 0.13
C GLU A 229 -2.34 0.84 1.13
N LEU A 230 -1.96 1.38 2.29
CA LEU A 230 -2.87 1.83 3.34
C LEU A 230 -3.68 3.06 2.89
N SER A 231 -3.02 4.09 2.34
CA SER A 231 -3.68 5.31 1.84
C SER A 231 -4.68 5.03 0.73
N ARG A 232 -4.32 4.25 -0.29
CA ARG A 232 -5.25 3.92 -1.41
C ARG A 232 -6.50 3.17 -0.97
N ARG A 233 -6.47 2.52 0.19
CA ARG A 233 -7.60 1.78 0.76
C ARG A 233 -8.37 2.56 1.83
N GLY A 234 -7.87 3.73 2.24
CA GLY A 234 -8.47 4.58 3.26
C GLY A 234 -8.12 4.19 4.70
N PHE A 235 -7.04 3.43 4.92
CA PHE A 235 -6.62 2.97 6.25
C PHE A 235 -5.43 3.75 6.82
N LEU A 236 -4.83 4.65 6.02
CA LEU A 236 -4.01 5.74 6.55
C LEU A 236 -4.97 6.92 6.73
N LEU A 237 -5.26 7.28 7.97
CA LEU A 237 -6.21 8.35 8.29
C LEU A 237 -5.53 9.73 8.22
N PRO A 238 -6.28 10.82 7.98
CA PRO A 238 -5.72 12.16 7.86
C PRO A 238 -4.86 12.60 9.05
N GLU A 239 -5.18 12.17 10.27
CA GLU A 239 -4.44 12.49 11.48
C GLU A 239 -3.00 11.94 11.47
N ALA A 240 -2.71 10.95 10.63
CA ALA A 240 -1.36 10.42 10.46
C ALA A 240 -0.54 11.19 9.40
N LEU A 241 -1.15 12.10 8.63
CA LEU A 241 -0.48 12.80 7.53
C LEU A 241 0.63 13.73 8.01
N ASP A 242 0.42 14.44 9.12
CA ASP A 242 1.44 15.33 9.71
C ASP A 242 2.73 14.58 10.06
N ARG A 243 2.62 13.29 10.42
CA ARG A 243 3.79 12.43 10.68
C ARG A 243 4.32 11.78 9.41
N ALA A 244 3.45 11.39 8.50
CA ALA A 244 3.83 10.69 7.27
C ALA A 244 4.55 11.60 6.27
N PHE A 245 4.07 12.82 6.03
CA PHE A 245 4.64 13.70 5.00
C PHE A 245 6.12 14.02 5.20
N PRO A 246 6.59 14.45 6.39
CA PRO A 246 8.01 14.72 6.63
C PRO A 246 8.89 13.49 6.36
N ILE A 247 8.40 12.29 6.71
CA ILE A 247 9.10 11.03 6.44
C ILE A 247 9.17 10.75 4.93
N ILE A 248 8.08 10.96 4.20
CA ILE A 248 8.04 10.74 2.75
C ILE A 248 8.92 11.75 2.01
N GLN A 249 9.04 12.98 2.50
CA GLN A 249 9.98 13.96 1.94
C GLN A 249 11.43 13.52 2.14
N GLN A 250 11.78 13.01 3.32
CA GLN A 250 13.09 12.38 3.55
C GLN A 250 13.30 11.17 2.63
N ALA A 251 12.25 10.36 2.42
CA ALA A 251 12.31 9.21 1.53
C ALA A 251 12.55 9.60 0.06
N LEU A 252 12.02 10.75 -0.39
CA LEU A 252 12.17 11.25 -1.75
C LEU A 252 13.61 11.62 -2.11
N PHE A 253 14.41 12.02 -1.11
CA PHE A 253 15.84 12.31 -1.26
C PHE A 253 16.71 11.29 -0.51
N TYR A 254 16.17 10.10 -0.25
CA TYR A 254 16.88 9.08 0.52
C TYR A 254 18.13 8.60 -0.23
N GLU A 255 19.25 8.66 0.47
CA GLU A 255 20.53 8.16 -0.01
C GLU A 255 21.27 7.47 1.14
N GLU A 256 21.60 6.19 0.95
CA GLU A 256 22.39 5.38 1.88
C GLU A 256 23.76 5.11 1.24
N PRO A 257 24.86 5.71 1.76
CA PRO A 257 26.20 5.50 1.21
C PRO A 257 26.64 4.05 1.36
N MET A 258 27.10 3.43 0.27
CA MET A 258 27.59 2.05 0.23
C MET A 258 28.89 1.96 -0.58
N GLY A 259 30.00 2.31 0.05
CA GLY A 259 31.31 2.37 -0.59
C GLY A 259 31.33 3.39 -1.72
N ARG A 260 31.48 2.94 -2.98
CA ARG A 260 31.48 3.80 -4.19
C ARG A 260 30.09 3.99 -4.81
N HIS A 261 29.08 3.34 -4.27
CA HIS A 261 27.70 3.44 -4.75
C HIS A 261 26.84 4.04 -3.65
N ALA A 262 25.66 4.52 -4.02
CA ALA A 262 24.63 4.88 -3.06
C ALA A 262 23.37 4.06 -3.32
N LEU A 263 22.82 3.50 -2.24
CA LEU A 263 21.56 2.79 -2.26
C LEU A 263 20.41 3.79 -2.03
N GLY A 264 19.19 3.38 -2.37
CA GLY A 264 18.00 4.20 -2.14
C GLY A 264 17.22 4.62 -3.37
N SER A 265 17.65 4.25 -4.59
CA SER A 265 16.86 4.53 -5.80
C SER A 265 15.45 3.93 -5.73
N ASN A 266 15.33 2.74 -5.16
CA ASN A 266 14.04 2.11 -4.87
C ASN A 266 13.23 2.91 -3.83
N VAL A 267 13.85 3.42 -2.77
CA VAL A 267 13.17 4.23 -1.73
C VAL A 267 12.59 5.50 -2.34
N ARG A 268 13.38 6.22 -3.14
CA ARG A 268 12.97 7.46 -3.82
C ARG A 268 11.84 7.24 -4.82
N ASP A 269 11.90 6.14 -5.59
CA ASP A 269 10.81 5.72 -6.48
C ASP A 269 9.52 5.42 -5.69
N ALA A 270 9.63 4.68 -4.59
CA ALA A 270 8.49 4.39 -3.72
C ALA A 270 7.94 5.64 -3.03
N ALA A 271 8.77 6.63 -2.69
CA ALA A 271 8.32 7.92 -2.18
C ALA A 271 7.48 8.68 -3.23
N CYS A 272 7.92 8.69 -4.50
CA CYS A 272 7.12 9.21 -5.61
C CYS A 272 5.78 8.47 -5.71
N TYR A 273 5.80 7.14 -5.57
CA TYR A 273 4.58 6.33 -5.58
C TYR A 273 3.63 6.66 -4.41
N VAL A 274 4.16 6.94 -3.21
CA VAL A 274 3.36 7.39 -2.06
C VAL A 274 2.73 8.74 -2.33
N LEU A 275 3.48 9.74 -2.82
CA LEU A 275 2.95 11.06 -3.13
C LEU A 275 1.90 11.02 -4.25
N TRP A 276 2.09 10.16 -5.24
CA TRP A 276 1.07 9.85 -6.25
C TRP A 276 -0.18 9.21 -5.64
N ALA A 277 -0.01 8.26 -4.71
CA ALA A 277 -1.12 7.61 -4.01
C ALA A 277 -1.90 8.59 -3.12
N PHE A 278 -1.21 9.47 -2.41
CA PHE A 278 -1.80 10.48 -1.53
C PHE A 278 -2.68 11.45 -2.32
N ALA A 279 -2.19 11.95 -3.47
CA ALA A 279 -2.96 12.83 -4.35
C ALA A 279 -4.32 12.23 -4.78
N ARG A 280 -4.39 10.90 -4.86
CA ARG A 280 -5.62 10.16 -5.22
C ARG A 280 -6.48 9.81 -4.02
N ALA A 281 -5.85 9.55 -2.89
CA ALA A 281 -6.50 9.07 -1.68
C ALA A 281 -7.23 10.20 -0.96
N TYR A 282 -6.62 11.37 -0.82
CA TYR A 282 -7.11 12.44 0.05
C TYR A 282 -7.79 13.58 -0.72
N ASP A 283 -8.71 14.26 -0.03
CA ASP A 283 -9.32 15.50 -0.52
C ASP A 283 -8.34 16.69 -0.43
N PRO A 284 -8.53 17.73 -1.27
CA PRO A 284 -7.63 18.87 -1.33
C PRO A 284 -7.43 19.59 0.00
N ASP A 285 -8.46 19.66 0.84
CA ASP A 285 -8.38 20.33 2.14
C ASP A 285 -7.43 19.63 3.10
N GLU A 286 -7.37 18.30 3.07
CA GLU A 286 -6.45 17.49 3.89
C GLU A 286 -5.00 17.65 3.45
N LEU A 287 -4.76 17.82 2.14
CA LEU A 287 -3.41 17.93 1.59
C LEU A 287 -2.89 19.37 1.54
N LYS A 288 -3.78 20.36 1.68
CA LYS A 288 -3.47 21.79 1.61
C LYS A 288 -2.23 22.20 2.42
N PRO A 289 -1.99 21.72 3.66
CA PRO A 289 -0.81 22.11 4.43
C PRO A 289 0.51 21.67 3.80
N PHE A 290 0.50 20.62 2.98
CA PHE A 290 1.69 19.97 2.44
C PHE A 290 1.96 20.31 0.97
N VAL A 291 0.97 20.89 0.26
CA VAL A 291 1.00 21.12 -1.19
C VAL A 291 2.29 21.82 -1.65
N ASP A 292 2.66 22.91 -1.00
CA ASP A 292 3.84 23.69 -1.38
C ASP A 292 5.13 22.88 -1.26
N SER A 293 5.30 22.22 -0.12
CA SER A 293 6.46 21.40 0.21
C SER A 293 6.59 20.20 -0.73
N VAL A 294 5.47 19.55 -1.06
CA VAL A 294 5.40 18.44 -2.01
C VAL A 294 5.72 18.91 -3.43
N ALA A 295 5.18 20.06 -3.84
CA ALA A 295 5.39 20.62 -5.18
C ALA A 295 6.87 20.91 -5.45
N THR A 296 7.53 21.63 -4.53
CA THR A 296 8.94 21.96 -4.67
C THR A 296 9.83 20.73 -4.59
N SER A 297 9.55 19.81 -3.65
CA SER A 297 10.32 18.57 -3.49
C SER A 297 10.24 17.67 -4.74
N LEU A 298 9.04 17.47 -5.29
CA LEU A 298 8.85 16.68 -6.51
C LEU A 298 9.52 17.34 -7.73
N MET A 299 9.50 18.66 -7.83
CA MET A 299 10.16 19.37 -8.92
C MET A 299 11.69 19.22 -8.83
N CYS A 300 12.27 19.36 -7.64
CA CYS A 300 13.71 19.11 -7.44
C CYS A 300 14.08 17.66 -7.80
N ALA A 301 13.30 16.67 -7.36
CA ALA A 301 13.50 15.27 -7.74
C ALA A 301 13.39 15.06 -9.27
N ALA A 302 12.40 15.65 -9.93
CA ALA A 302 12.22 15.57 -11.38
C ALA A 302 13.40 16.17 -12.17
N LEU A 303 14.01 17.25 -11.66
CA LEU A 303 15.10 17.96 -12.32
C LEU A 303 16.49 17.41 -12.03
N PHE A 304 16.72 16.85 -10.84
CA PHE A 304 18.08 16.60 -10.35
C PHE A 304 18.39 15.16 -9.96
N ASP A 305 17.39 14.26 -9.88
CA ASP A 305 17.68 12.86 -9.54
C ASP A 305 18.68 12.22 -10.51
N ARG A 306 19.64 11.44 -10.03
CA ARG A 306 20.62 10.76 -10.91
C ARG A 306 19.97 9.75 -11.85
N GLU A 307 18.87 9.12 -11.42
CA GLU A 307 18.16 8.09 -12.15
C GLU A 307 17.03 8.68 -13.01
N VAL A 308 17.08 8.45 -14.32
CA VAL A 308 16.06 8.94 -15.26
C VAL A 308 14.66 8.42 -14.93
N ASN A 309 14.56 7.19 -14.43
CA ASN A 309 13.26 6.60 -14.05
C ASN A 309 12.64 7.34 -12.85
N LEU A 310 13.45 7.75 -11.87
CA LEU A 310 12.97 8.51 -10.71
C LEU A 310 12.54 9.91 -11.11
N ARG A 311 13.24 10.56 -12.05
CA ARG A 311 12.80 11.85 -12.61
C ARG A 311 11.40 11.76 -13.20
N ARG A 312 11.14 10.69 -13.96
CA ARG A 312 9.83 10.40 -14.56
C ARG A 312 8.78 10.06 -13.51
N ALA A 313 9.15 9.29 -12.48
CA ALA A 313 8.25 8.98 -11.36
C ALA A 313 7.85 10.27 -10.61
N ALA A 314 8.80 11.16 -10.35
CA ALA A 314 8.56 12.45 -9.71
C ALA A 314 7.67 13.36 -10.57
N SER A 315 7.94 13.47 -11.88
CA SER A 315 7.09 14.21 -12.83
C SER A 315 5.66 13.65 -12.89
N ALA A 316 5.51 12.32 -12.89
CA ALA A 316 4.18 11.68 -12.86
C ALA A 316 3.44 11.94 -11.53
N ALA A 317 4.14 11.90 -10.39
CA ALA A 317 3.56 12.26 -9.10
C ALA A 317 3.18 13.74 -9.02
N PHE A 318 4.00 14.63 -9.61
CA PHE A 318 3.71 16.06 -9.73
C PHE A 318 2.45 16.27 -10.56
N GLN A 319 2.37 15.65 -11.74
CA GLN A 319 1.19 15.69 -12.61
C GLN A 319 -0.08 15.21 -11.90
N GLU A 320 -0.02 14.10 -11.15
CA GLU A 320 -1.19 13.59 -10.42
C GLU A 320 -1.66 14.59 -9.35
N ASN A 321 -0.73 15.27 -8.67
CA ASN A 321 -1.07 16.32 -7.71
C ASN A 321 -1.71 17.53 -8.39
N VAL A 322 -1.12 18.03 -9.49
CA VAL A 322 -1.70 19.14 -10.29
C VAL A 322 -3.12 18.81 -10.74
N GLY A 323 -3.38 17.58 -11.18
CA GLY A 323 -4.69 17.18 -11.70
C GLY A 323 -5.76 16.90 -10.63
N ARG A 324 -5.40 16.77 -9.35
CA ARG A 324 -6.33 16.36 -8.27
C ARG A 324 -6.42 17.29 -7.10
N GLN A 325 -5.39 18.09 -6.87
CA GLN A 325 -5.29 19.02 -5.77
C GLN A 325 -5.62 20.41 -6.31
N ALA A 326 -6.53 21.11 -5.63
CA ALA A 326 -6.82 22.50 -5.97
C ALA A 326 -5.60 23.36 -5.63
N ASN A 327 -5.25 24.30 -6.51
CA ASN A 327 -4.19 25.30 -6.28
C ASN A 327 -2.77 24.73 -6.08
N PHE A 328 -2.39 23.69 -6.83
CA PHE A 328 -0.99 23.27 -6.87
C PHE A 328 -0.12 24.38 -7.52
N PRO A 329 0.94 24.90 -6.85
CA PRO A 329 1.65 26.11 -7.26
C PRO A 329 2.18 26.03 -8.68
N ASP A 330 1.77 26.96 -9.56
CA ASP A 330 2.22 27.04 -10.96
C ASP A 330 2.08 25.72 -11.76
N GLY A 331 1.25 24.80 -11.27
CA GLY A 331 1.30 23.39 -11.64
C GLY A 331 1.10 23.11 -13.12
N VAL A 332 0.13 23.79 -13.75
CA VAL A 332 -0.18 23.60 -15.17
C VAL A 332 0.97 24.06 -16.06
N ALA A 333 1.57 25.22 -15.77
CA ALA A 333 2.69 25.73 -16.54
C ALA A 333 3.91 24.80 -16.40
N LEU A 334 4.25 24.42 -15.17
CA LEU A 334 5.40 23.56 -14.88
C LEU A 334 5.26 22.14 -15.43
N LEU A 335 4.04 21.61 -15.51
CA LEU A 335 3.79 20.29 -16.12
C LEU A 335 4.20 20.26 -17.60
N THR A 336 4.01 21.37 -18.32
CA THR A 336 4.42 21.47 -19.73
C THR A 336 5.93 21.62 -19.90
N ILE A 337 6.61 22.23 -18.93
CA ILE A 337 8.06 22.47 -18.95
C ILE A 337 8.84 21.21 -18.54
N ALA A 338 8.43 20.60 -17.43
CA ALA A 338 9.05 19.42 -16.82
C ALA A 338 8.22 18.14 -17.07
N ASP A 339 7.81 17.94 -18.33
CA ASP A 339 7.04 16.77 -18.74
C ASP A 339 7.87 15.47 -18.75
N TYR A 340 7.20 14.33 -18.93
CA TYR A 340 7.81 12.99 -18.96
C TYR A 340 9.01 12.85 -19.92
N PHE A 341 8.98 13.55 -21.06
CA PHE A 341 10.02 13.49 -22.08
C PHE A 341 11.18 14.42 -21.75
N ALA A 342 10.89 15.64 -21.30
CA ALA A 342 11.85 16.65 -20.88
C ALA A 342 12.70 16.14 -19.71
N VAL A 343 12.05 15.58 -18.68
CA VAL A 343 12.74 15.02 -17.51
C VAL A 343 13.48 13.71 -17.82
N GLY A 344 13.17 13.10 -18.97
CA GLY A 344 13.85 11.92 -19.50
C GLY A 344 15.29 12.19 -19.96
N ASN A 345 15.66 13.45 -20.21
CA ASN A 345 16.99 13.83 -20.68
C ASN A 345 17.73 14.65 -19.60
N ARG A 346 18.71 14.02 -18.94
CA ARG A 346 19.51 14.63 -17.87
C ARG A 346 20.14 15.95 -18.28
N TRP A 347 20.86 15.96 -19.41
CA TRP A 347 21.55 17.17 -19.88
C TRP A 347 20.57 18.33 -20.09
N ARG A 348 19.41 18.04 -20.72
CA ARG A 348 18.36 19.03 -20.94
C ARG A 348 17.78 19.55 -19.61
N CYS A 349 17.64 18.69 -18.60
CA CYS A 349 17.15 19.11 -17.29
C CYS A 349 18.07 20.15 -16.64
N TYR A 350 19.38 19.87 -16.60
CA TYR A 350 20.35 20.77 -15.96
C TYR A 350 20.53 22.09 -16.71
N THR A 351 20.43 22.08 -18.04
CA THR A 351 20.81 23.24 -18.87
C THR A 351 19.63 24.07 -19.38
N LYS A 352 18.44 23.47 -19.55
CA LYS A 352 17.26 24.13 -20.14
C LYS A 352 16.07 24.12 -19.19
N VAL A 353 15.60 22.92 -18.80
CA VAL A 353 14.37 22.79 -18.00
C VAL A 353 14.52 23.51 -16.66
N CYS A 354 15.63 23.28 -15.95
CA CYS A 354 15.92 23.98 -14.70
C CYS A 354 15.82 25.50 -14.89
N VAL A 355 16.49 26.07 -15.91
CA VAL A 355 16.51 27.51 -16.21
C VAL A 355 15.11 28.08 -16.44
N GLU A 356 14.19 27.30 -17.02
CA GLU A 356 12.79 27.69 -17.17
C GLU A 356 12.02 27.62 -15.85
N VAL A 357 12.28 26.60 -15.02
CA VAL A 357 11.62 26.42 -13.71
C VAL A 357 12.06 27.46 -12.68
N VAL A 358 13.31 27.91 -12.67
CA VAL A 358 13.79 28.98 -11.74
C VAL A 358 13.09 30.33 -11.99
N ARG A 359 12.33 30.49 -13.08
CA ARG A 359 11.52 31.70 -13.31
C ARG A 359 10.31 31.78 -12.39
N PHE A 360 9.96 30.69 -11.72
CA PHE A 360 8.88 30.63 -10.75
C PHE A 360 9.45 30.81 -9.33
N PRO A 361 9.17 31.91 -8.62
CA PRO A 361 9.91 32.28 -7.40
C PRO A 361 9.98 31.18 -6.34
N LYS A 362 8.84 30.52 -6.05
CA LYS A 362 8.77 29.43 -5.06
C LYS A 362 9.69 28.24 -5.41
N TYR A 363 9.82 27.95 -6.69
CA TYR A 363 10.67 26.87 -7.18
C TYR A 363 12.13 27.32 -7.30
N ALA A 364 12.37 28.61 -7.54
CA ALA A 364 13.71 29.18 -7.56
C ALA A 364 14.42 28.97 -6.21
N ASP A 365 13.75 29.36 -5.12
CA ASP A 365 14.28 29.22 -3.77
C ASP A 365 14.58 27.74 -3.46
N ALA A 366 13.61 26.85 -3.72
CA ALA A 366 13.76 25.42 -3.49
C ALA A 366 14.87 24.76 -4.34
N ILE A 367 15.08 25.21 -5.58
CA ILE A 367 16.15 24.72 -6.43
C ILE A 367 17.51 25.16 -5.86
N ILE A 368 17.63 26.43 -5.44
CA ILE A 368 18.87 26.94 -4.86
C ILE A 368 19.22 26.17 -3.59
N ASP A 369 18.26 26.02 -2.67
CA ASP A 369 18.44 25.27 -1.43
C ASP A 369 18.85 23.82 -1.71
N HIS A 370 18.15 23.15 -2.64
CA HIS A 370 18.46 21.78 -3.03
C HIS A 370 19.89 21.62 -3.55
N LEU A 371 20.37 22.54 -4.39
CA LEU A 371 21.72 22.51 -4.95
C LEU A 371 22.81 22.85 -3.92
N LEU A 372 22.49 23.66 -2.91
CA LEU A 372 23.41 23.97 -1.82
C LEU A 372 23.59 22.80 -0.85
N GLU A 373 22.49 22.09 -0.56
CA GLU A 373 22.45 20.98 0.39
C GLU A 373 22.93 19.65 -0.21
N ASN A 374 22.68 19.39 -1.50
CA ASN A 374 22.97 18.11 -2.15
C ASN A 374 24.13 18.20 -3.17
N LYS A 375 25.32 18.56 -2.68
CA LYS A 375 26.53 18.70 -3.51
C LYS A 375 27.09 17.39 -4.06
#